data_AF-I1BPT5-F1
#
_entry.id   AF-I1BPT5-F1
#
_cell.length_a   1.000
_cell.length_b   1.000
_cell.length_c   1.000
_cell.angle_alpha   90.00
_cell.angle_beta   90.00
_cell.angle_gamma   90.00
#
_symmetry.space_group_name_H-M   'P 1'
#
loop_
_entity.id
_entity.type
_entity.pdbx_description
1 polymer ?
#
loop_
_entity_poly.entity_id
_entity_poly.type
_entity_poly.pdbx_seq_one_letter_code
_entity_poly.pdbx_strand_id
1 'polypeptide(L)'
;MTSIPSTASTKVIRYRGAANICLGFLKLSFMSLFIDPLLPQKPIFALYYTWFHPMSLLYTALYGVKAYCILGVVDIGLGVEQVVTGWEMIQLFDSPVLSTSPRDFWR
;
A
#
# COMPACT_ATOMS: atom_id res chain seq x y z
N MET A 1 30.31 0.10 14.28
CA MET A 1 29.09 -0.73 14.19
C MET A 1 29.10 -1.41 12.85
N THR A 2 29.61 -2.64 12.82
CA THR A 2 29.72 -3.48 11.62
C THR A 2 28.36 -4.06 11.30
N SER A 3 27.80 -3.72 10.15
CA SER A 3 26.57 -4.31 9.62
C SER A 3 26.76 -5.82 9.46
N ILE A 4 26.03 -6.61 10.23
CA ILE A 4 25.93 -8.05 10.03
C ILE A 4 25.29 -8.25 8.65
N PRO A 5 25.95 -8.90 7.68
CA PRO A 5 25.29 -9.19 6.41
C PRO A 5 24.18 -10.20 6.70
N SER A 6 22.94 -9.81 6.42
CA SER A 6 21.82 -10.74 6.38
C SER A 6 22.18 -11.82 5.36
N THR A 7 22.34 -13.06 5.83
CA THR A 7 22.69 -14.24 5.04
C THR A 7 21.45 -14.78 4.31
N ALA A 8 20.56 -13.91 3.82
CA ALA A 8 19.47 -14.33 2.98
C ALA A 8 20.03 -14.75 1.62
N SER A 9 19.76 -15.99 1.21
CA SER A 9 20.10 -16.44 -0.13
C SER A 9 19.49 -15.48 -1.16
N THR A 10 20.26 -15.06 -2.17
CA THR A 10 19.79 -14.15 -3.25
C THR A 10 18.48 -14.62 -3.88
N LYS A 11 18.23 -15.94 -3.89
CA LYS A 11 16.95 -16.52 -4.32
C LYS A 11 15.77 -16.01 -3.48
N VAL A 12 15.92 -16.01 -2.15
CA VAL A 12 14.89 -15.54 -1.19
C VAL A 12 14.59 -14.06 -1.40
N ILE A 13 15.62 -13.23 -1.62
CA ILE A 13 15.46 -11.79 -1.91
C ILE A 13 14.65 -11.58 -3.18
N ARG A 14 14.96 -12.32 -4.25
CA ARG A 14 14.21 -12.25 -5.52
C ARG A 14 12.77 -12.73 -5.40
N TYR A 15 12.52 -13.82 -4.65
CA TYR A 15 11.15 -14.27 -4.38
C TYR A 15 10.35 -13.24 -3.59
N ARG A 16 10.97 -12.59 -2.60
CA ARG A 16 10.34 -11.51 -1.83
C ARG A 16 10.02 -10.31 -2.72
N GLY A 17 10.94 -9.92 -3.62
CA GLY A 17 10.69 -8.88 -4.61
C GLY A 17 9.52 -9.21 -5.54
N ALA A 18 9.46 -10.46 -6.05
CA ALA A 18 8.33 -10.90 -6.87
C ALA A 18 6.99 -10.90 -6.11
N ALA A 19 7.00 -11.27 -4.83
CA ALA A 19 5.82 -11.19 -3.97
C ALA A 19 5.35 -9.74 -3.76
N ASN A 20 6.29 -8.79 -3.59
CA ASN A 20 5.98 -7.35 -3.48
C ASN A 20 5.37 -6.78 -4.76
N ILE A 21 5.88 -7.19 -5.93
CA ILE A 21 5.29 -6.82 -7.21
C ILE A 21 3.85 -7.33 -7.30
N CYS A 22 3.60 -8.60 -6.95
CA CYS A 22 2.27 -9.19 -6.95
C CYS A 22 1.32 -8.45 -5.98
N LEU A 23 1.80 -8.11 -4.78
CA LEU A 23 1.04 -7.33 -3.81
C LEU A 23 0.66 -5.95 -4.36
N GLY A 24 1.59 -5.26 -5.02
CA GLY A 24 1.32 -3.97 -5.64
C GLY A 24 0.26 -4.05 -6.74
N PHE A 25 0.33 -5.06 -7.61
CA PHE A 25 -0.72 -5.30 -8.60
C PHE A 25 -2.07 -5.65 -7.96
N LEU A 26 -2.07 -6.42 -6.87
CA LEU A 26 -3.30 -6.72 -6.13
C LEU A 26 -3.93 -5.44 -5.55
N LYS A 27 -3.13 -4.54 -4.96
CA LYS A 27 -3.59 -3.24 -4.45
C LYS A 27 -4.21 -2.38 -5.57
N LEU A 28 -3.55 -2.30 -6.72
CA LEU A 28 -4.05 -1.53 -7.87
C LEU A 28 -5.32 -2.15 -8.48
N SER A 29 -5.38 -3.47 -8.59
CA SER A 29 -6.56 -4.19 -9.08
C SER A 29 -7.73 -4.03 -8.13
N PHE A 30 -7.50 -4.13 -6.82
CA PHE A 30 -8.51 -3.89 -5.80
C PHE A 30 -9.05 -2.46 -5.86
N MET A 31 -8.16 -1.47 -6.03
CA MET A 31 -8.57 -0.07 -6.21
C MET A 31 -9.51 0.11 -7.40
N SER A 32 -9.11 -0.38 -8.57
CA SER A 32 -9.86 -0.21 -9.82
C SER A 32 -11.21 -0.95 -9.80
N LEU A 33 -11.27 -2.14 -9.20
CA LEU A 33 -12.46 -2.99 -9.23
C LEU A 33 -13.46 -2.70 -8.11
N PHE A 34 -13.00 -2.28 -6.93
CA PHE A 34 -13.88 -2.13 -5.75
C PHE A 34 -13.98 -0.70 -5.27
N ILE A 35 -12.88 0.05 -5.25
CA ILE A 35 -12.84 1.38 -4.65
C ILE A 35 -13.34 2.42 -5.65
N ASP A 36 -12.79 2.46 -6.85
CA ASP A 36 -13.14 3.46 -7.87
C ASP A 36 -14.64 3.47 -8.25
N PRO A 37 -15.35 2.32 -8.38
CA PRO A 37 -16.78 2.32 -8.65
C PRO A 37 -17.64 2.83 -7.50
N LEU A 38 -17.15 2.73 -6.26
CA LEU A 38 -17.87 3.13 -5.05
C LEU A 38 -17.65 4.61 -4.72
N LEU A 39 -16.60 5.22 -5.28
CA LEU A 39 -16.35 6.65 -5.16
C LEU A 39 -17.19 7.47 -6.16
N PRO A 40 -17.52 8.73 -5.82
CA PRO A 40 -18.15 9.63 -6.77
C PRO A 40 -17.18 9.95 -7.92
N GLN A 41 -17.70 10.01 -9.16
CA GLN A 41 -16.91 10.32 -10.36
C GLN A 41 -16.13 11.64 -10.26
N LYS A 42 -16.65 12.61 -9.50
CA LYS A 42 -15.94 13.85 -9.18
C LYS A 42 -15.78 13.97 -7.67
N PRO A 43 -14.56 14.24 -7.17
CA PRO A 43 -14.29 14.36 -5.74
C PRO A 43 -15.06 15.51 -5.08
N ILE A 44 -15.45 16.52 -5.87
CA ILE A 44 -16.26 17.63 -5.38
C ILE A 44 -17.63 17.18 -4.85
N PHE A 45 -18.15 16.03 -5.33
CA PHE A 45 -19.43 15.54 -4.86
C PHE A 45 -19.41 15.06 -3.41
N ALA A 46 -18.25 14.59 -2.93
CA ALA A 46 -18.08 14.19 -1.53
C ALA A 46 -18.16 15.40 -0.58
N LEU A 47 -17.80 16.60 -1.05
CA LEU A 47 -17.81 17.84 -0.27
C LEU A 47 -19.21 18.45 -0.10
N TYR A 48 -20.22 17.98 -0.83
CA TYR A 48 -21.60 18.47 -0.63
C TYR A 48 -22.24 17.95 0.65
N TYR A 49 -21.70 16.87 1.22
CA TYR A 49 -22.20 16.33 2.48
C TYR A 49 -21.62 17.10 3.67
N THR A 50 -22.43 17.30 4.70
CA THR A 50 -21.96 17.83 5.98
C THR A 50 -20.98 16.86 6.64
N TRP A 51 -20.10 17.39 7.48
CA TRP A 51 -18.96 16.66 8.07
C TRP A 51 -19.35 15.32 8.72
N PHE A 52 -20.45 15.29 9.48
CA PHE A 52 -20.93 14.10 10.20
C PHE A 52 -22.03 13.32 9.46
N HIS A 53 -22.29 13.63 8.20
CA HIS A 53 -23.22 12.83 7.41
C HIS A 53 -22.61 11.44 7.13
N PRO A 54 -23.37 10.34 7.24
CA PRO A 54 -22.84 8.98 7.07
C PRO A 54 -22.14 8.77 5.73
N MET A 55 -22.63 9.37 4.65
CA MET A 55 -21.97 9.32 3.34
C MET A 55 -20.62 10.05 3.30
N SER A 56 -20.47 11.16 4.04
CA SER A 56 -19.19 11.88 4.14
C SER A 56 -18.13 11.00 4.83
N LEU A 57 -18.52 10.33 5.93
CA LEU A 57 -17.65 9.40 6.64
C LEU A 57 -17.25 8.21 5.78
N LEU A 58 -18.20 7.63 5.03
CA LEU A 58 -17.94 6.54 4.10
C LEU A 58 -16.94 6.96 3.01
N TYR A 59 -17.17 8.11 2.36
CA TYR A 59 -16.24 8.59 1.34
C TYR A 59 -14.85 8.88 1.90
N THR A 60 -14.76 9.47 3.10
CA THR A 60 -13.48 9.72 3.78
C THR A 60 -12.71 8.41 4.00
N ALA A 61 -13.40 7.37 4.48
CA ALA A 61 -12.78 6.05 4.66
C ALA A 61 -12.32 5.45 3.32
N LEU A 62 -13.17 5.52 2.28
CA LEU A 62 -12.84 5.01 0.94
C LEU A 62 -11.67 5.76 0.30
N TYR A 63 -11.55 7.08 0.48
CA TYR A 63 -10.40 7.86 0.04
C TYR A 63 -9.12 7.47 0.78
N GLY A 64 -9.21 7.16 2.08
CA GLY A 64 -8.08 6.62 2.86
C GLY A 64 -7.59 5.28 2.32
N VAL A 65 -8.52 4.35 2.05
CA VAL A 65 -8.20 3.06 1.42
C VAL A 65 -7.61 3.25 0.02
N LYS A 66 -8.18 4.16 -0.78
CA LYS A 66 -7.66 4.50 -2.11
C LYS A 66 -6.21 4.99 -2.04
N ALA A 67 -5.89 5.89 -1.11
CA ALA A 67 -4.54 6.38 -0.91
C ALA A 67 -3.57 5.24 -0.57
N TYR A 68 -3.98 4.33 0.31
CA TYR A 68 -3.18 3.13 0.63
C TYR A 68 -2.96 2.22 -0.59
N CYS A 69 -3.98 2.03 -1.44
CA CYS A 69 -3.83 1.23 -2.65
C CYS A 69 -2.91 1.87 -3.70
N ILE A 70 -2.92 3.20 -3.84
CA ILE A 70 -2.03 3.94 -4.73
C ILE A 70 -0.56 3.74 -4.34
N LEU A 71 -0.27 3.61 -3.04
CA LEU A 71 1.07 3.28 -2.55
C LEU A 71 1.57 1.91 -3.04
N GLY A 72 0.69 1.05 -3.56
CA GLY A 72 1.07 -0.19 -4.26
C GLY A 72 1.98 0.02 -5.48
N VAL A 73 2.00 1.21 -6.09
CA VAL A 73 2.96 1.54 -7.16
C VAL A 73 4.40 1.49 -6.64
N VAL A 74 4.62 1.93 -5.39
CA VAL A 74 5.93 1.92 -4.74
C VAL A 74 6.37 0.48 -4.47
N ASP A 75 5.45 -0.39 -4.07
CA ASP A 75 5.73 -1.83 -3.87
C ASP A 75 6.19 -2.51 -5.17
N ILE A 76 5.60 -2.13 -6.31
CA ILE A 76 6.03 -2.62 -7.62
C ILE A 76 7.45 -2.11 -7.93
N GLY A 77 7.72 -0.81 -7.75
CA GLY A 77 9.04 -0.24 -8.02
C GLY A 77 10.15 -0.90 -7.20
N LEU A 78 9.96 -0.98 -5.89
CA LEU A 78 10.91 -1.62 -4.98
C LEU A 78 11.04 -3.12 -5.24
N GLY A 79 9.95 -3.80 -5.56
CA GLY A 79 9.96 -5.21 -5.91
C GLY A 79 10.73 -5.50 -7.20
N VAL A 80 10.58 -4.66 -8.23
CA VAL A 80 11.36 -4.74 -9.48
C VAL A 80 12.84 -4.56 -9.18
N GLU A 81 13.18 -3.55 -8.37
CA GLU A 81 14.57 -3.29 -8.00
C GLU A 81 15.18 -4.47 -7.22
N GLN A 82 14.46 -5.04 -6.25
CA GLN A 82 14.86 -6.24 -5.51
C GLN A 82 15.07 -7.47 -6.43
N VAL A 83 14.22 -7.66 -7.44
CA VAL A 83 14.34 -8.77 -8.40
C VAL A 83 15.56 -8.61 -9.31
N VAL A 84 15.79 -7.40 -9.84
CA VAL A 84 16.86 -7.11 -10.80
C VAL A 84 18.23 -7.06 -10.12
N THR A 85 18.36 -6.29 -9.05
CA THR A 85 19.65 -6.04 -8.37
C THR A 85 20.00 -7.14 -7.37
N GLY A 86 19.01 -7.86 -6.84
CA GLY A 86 19.20 -8.81 -5.75
C GLY A 86 19.57 -8.14 -4.42
N TRP A 87 19.39 -6.83 -4.29
CA TRP A 87 19.59 -6.10 -3.05
C TRP A 87 18.41 -6.26 -2.11
N GLU A 88 18.71 -6.43 -0.83
CA GLU A 88 17.69 -6.46 0.22
C GLU A 88 17.21 -5.03 0.50
N MET A 89 16.12 -4.63 -0.15
CA MET A 89 15.46 -3.36 0.18
C MET A 89 14.54 -3.48 1.39
N ILE A 90 14.46 -2.40 2.16
CA ILE A 90 13.56 -2.27 3.30
C ILE A 90 12.12 -2.24 2.79
N GLN A 91 11.23 -2.97 3.45
CA GLN A 91 9.80 -2.94 3.17
C GLN A 91 9.22 -1.64 3.74
N LEU A 92 8.58 -0.84 2.89
CA LEU A 92 8.10 0.49 3.28
C LEU A 92 6.82 0.48 4.12
N PHE A 93 5.97 -0.54 3.95
CA PHE A 93 4.70 -0.64 4.66
C PHE A 93 4.50 -2.03 5.24
N ASP A 94 4.26 -2.09 6.55
CA ASP A 94 3.83 -3.30 7.26
C ASP A 94 2.36 -3.18 7.67
N SER A 95 1.46 -3.50 6.73
CA SER A 95 0.01 -3.62 6.95
C SER A 95 -0.60 -2.55 7.88
N PRO A 96 -0.44 -1.24 7.60
CA PRO A 96 -0.81 -0.16 8.54
C PRO A 96 -2.30 -0.12 8.88
N VAL A 97 -3.16 -0.67 8.00
CA VAL A 97 -4.61 -0.77 8.23
C VAL A 97 -4.95 -1.68 9.42
N LEU A 98 -4.08 -2.64 9.74
CA LEU A 98 -4.25 -3.56 10.87
C LEU A 98 -3.62 -3.04 12.17
N SER A 99 -3.09 -1.81 12.17
CA SER A 99 -2.45 -1.24 13.34
C SER A 99 -3.43 -1.15 14.52
N THR A 100 -2.97 -1.58 15.69
CA THR A 100 -3.77 -1.56 16.92
C THR A 100 -3.63 -0.25 17.71
N SER A 101 -2.61 0.54 17.38
CA SER A 101 -2.33 1.83 18.01
C SER A 101 -1.66 2.81 17.03
N PRO A 102 -1.71 4.13 17.29
CA PRO A 102 -1.03 5.10 16.44
C PRO A 102 0.48 4.87 16.35
N ARG A 103 1.12 4.34 17.40
CA ARG A 103 2.55 3.99 17.35
C ARG A 103 2.81 2.83 16.40
N ASP A 104 1.91 1.85 16.40
CA ASP A 104 1.98 0.66 15.55
C ASP A 104 1.79 1.02 14.06
N PHE A 105 0.97 2.03 13.77
CA PHE A 105 0.76 2.57 12.42
C PHE A 105 2.02 3.17 11.79
N TRP A 106 2.88 3.80 12.60
CA TRP A 106 4.09 4.50 12.14
C TRP A 106 5.37 3.66 12.26
N ARG A 107 5.25 2.38 12.62
CA ARG A 107 6.38 1.48 12.76
C ARG A 107 6.94 1.06 11.40
#